data_AF-A0A7W0NBY4-F1
#
_entry.id   AF-A0A7W0NBY4-F1
#
_cell.length_a   1.000
_cell.length_b   1.000
_cell.length_c   1.000
_cell.angle_alpha   90.00
_cell.angle_beta   90.00
_cell.angle_gamma   90.00
#
_symmetry.space_group_name_H-M   'P 1'
#
loop_
_entity.id
_entity.type
_entity.pdbx_description
1 polymer ?
#
loop_
_entity_poly.entity_id
_entity_poly.type
_entity_poly.pdbx_seq_one_letter_code
_entity_poly.pdbx_strand_id
1 'polypeptide(L)'
;MGRPFADIPRTHFTIWLILAEDDASVRGKVDQCFPAGLDDTWRQDVVAGTPEQIISYFQSSADAGMRYVVVQIVDADDEETIRLLAEAVAPGLAPGPGSQPKFTPPA
;
A
#
# COMPACT_ATOMS: atom_id res chain seq x y z
N MET A 1 30.29 -3.38 -17.17
CA MET A 1 28.96 -3.04 -17.74
C MET A 1 27.91 -3.29 -16.66
N GLY A 2 27.15 -2.27 -16.30
CA GLY A 2 26.07 -2.34 -15.29
C GLY A 2 25.02 -1.28 -15.60
N ARG A 3 23.76 -1.50 -15.19
CA ARG A 3 22.71 -0.49 -15.36
C ARG A 3 23.04 0.74 -14.49
N PRO A 4 22.73 1.97 -14.96
CA PRO A 4 22.75 3.14 -14.10
C PRO A 4 21.95 2.88 -12.81
N PHE A 5 22.49 3.29 -11.67
CA PHE A 5 21.83 3.09 -10.37
C PHE A 5 20.43 3.71 -10.32
N ALA A 6 20.22 4.81 -11.06
CA ALA A 6 18.93 5.47 -11.18
C ALA A 6 17.85 4.61 -11.86
N ASP A 7 18.26 3.59 -12.64
CA ASP A 7 17.38 2.71 -13.41
C ASP A 7 17.01 1.44 -12.65
N ILE A 8 17.57 1.22 -11.45
CA ILE A 8 17.21 0.09 -10.60
C ILE A 8 15.87 0.42 -9.91
N PRO A 9 14.82 -0.39 -10.11
CA PRO A 9 13.54 -0.21 -9.43
C PRO A 9 13.69 -0.34 -7.92
N ARG A 10 13.00 0.54 -7.19
CA ARG A 10 12.89 0.48 -5.72
C ARG A 10 11.44 0.23 -5.41
N THR A 11 11.15 -1.01 -5.04
CA THR A 11 9.79 -1.49 -4.82
C THR A 11 9.63 -1.86 -3.36
N HIS A 12 8.60 -1.32 -2.72
CA HIS A 12 8.10 -1.81 -1.44
C HIS A 12 7.04 -2.87 -1.71
N PHE A 13 7.13 -3.99 -1.00
CA PHE A 13 6.15 -5.07 -1.09
C PHE A 13 5.43 -5.20 0.25
N THR A 14 4.12 -5.14 0.22
CA THR A 14 3.24 -5.37 1.37
C THR A 14 2.50 -6.67 1.11
N ILE A 15 2.70 -7.65 1.99
CA ILE A 15 2.11 -8.98 1.84
C ILE A 15 0.59 -8.85 1.89
N TRP A 16 0.03 -8.40 3.01
CA TRP A 16 -1.42 -8.24 3.14
C TRP A 16 -1.81 -6.80 3.40
N LEU A 17 -2.61 -6.24 2.51
CA LEU A 17 -3.25 -4.94 2.68
C LEU A 17 -4.74 -5.13 2.95
N ILE A 18 -5.24 -4.54 4.05
CA ILE A 18 -6.66 -4.50 4.41
C ILE A 18 -7.06 -3.03 4.59
N LEU A 19 -8.05 -2.57 3.81
CA LEU A 19 -8.60 -1.22 3.94
C LEU A 19 -10.08 -1.26 4.26
N ALA A 20 -10.52 -0.30 5.05
CA ALA A 20 -11.92 0.07 5.17
C ALA A 20 -12.06 1.55 5.50
N GLU A 21 -13.27 2.10 5.39
CA GLU A 21 -13.51 3.54 5.56
C GLU A 21 -13.24 4.03 7.00
N ASP A 22 -13.43 3.17 7.99
CA ASP A 22 -13.29 3.48 9.41
C ASP A 22 -12.63 2.34 10.21
N ASP A 23 -12.14 2.66 11.41
CA ASP A 23 -11.41 1.71 12.26
C ASP A 23 -12.23 0.48 12.69
N ALA A 24 -13.57 0.62 12.82
CA ALA A 24 -14.42 -0.51 13.21
C ALA A 24 -14.55 -1.49 12.05
N SER A 25 -14.73 -0.99 10.83
CA SER A 25 -14.76 -1.77 9.60
C SER A 25 -13.41 -2.45 9.33
N VAL A 26 -12.28 -1.76 9.57
CA VAL A 26 -10.93 -2.35 9.49
C VAL A 26 -10.82 -3.55 10.44
N ARG A 27 -11.24 -3.36 11.70
CA ARG A 27 -11.19 -4.44 12.69
C ARG A 27 -12.05 -5.63 12.29
N GLY A 28 -13.25 -5.38 11.76
CA GLY A 28 -14.13 -6.44 11.25
C GLY A 28 -13.48 -7.27 10.15
N LYS A 29 -12.80 -6.63 9.19
CA LYS A 29 -12.06 -7.34 8.13
C LYS A 29 -10.87 -8.12 8.66
N VAL A 30 -10.08 -7.53 9.58
CA VAL A 30 -8.95 -8.23 10.20
C VAL A 30 -9.44 -9.48 10.95
N ASP A 31 -10.51 -9.37 11.74
CA ASP A 31 -11.08 -10.51 12.48
C ASP A 31 -11.64 -11.58 11.53
N GLN A 32 -12.19 -11.19 10.37
CA GLN A 32 -12.66 -12.12 9.35
C GLN A 32 -11.51 -12.88 8.67
N CYS A 33 -10.44 -12.17 8.27
CA CYS A 33 -9.28 -12.76 7.61
C CYS A 33 -8.43 -13.59 8.59
N PHE A 34 -8.36 -13.16 9.85
CA PHE A 34 -7.49 -13.73 10.89
C PHE A 34 -8.30 -13.99 12.17
N PRO A 35 -9.22 -14.99 12.18
CA PRO A 35 -10.11 -15.24 13.32
C PRO A 35 -9.39 -15.72 14.58
N ALA A 36 -8.16 -16.24 14.44
CA ALA A 36 -7.28 -16.57 15.56
C ALA A 36 -6.43 -15.37 16.04
N GLY A 37 -6.63 -14.19 15.45
CA GLY A 37 -5.82 -12.99 15.64
C GLY A 37 -4.54 -12.98 14.80
N LEU A 38 -3.87 -11.83 14.81
CA LEU A 38 -2.55 -11.65 14.23
C LEU A 38 -1.51 -12.13 15.24
N ASP A 39 -0.93 -13.30 15.00
CA ASP A 39 0.23 -13.77 15.74
C ASP A 39 1.51 -12.98 15.34
N ASP A 40 2.66 -13.37 15.89
CA ASP A 40 3.93 -12.70 15.60
C ASP A 40 4.34 -12.82 14.13
N THR A 41 3.89 -13.86 13.44
CA THR A 41 4.14 -14.05 12.01
C THR A 41 3.41 -12.97 11.21
N TRP A 42 2.11 -12.81 11.45
CA TRP A 42 1.28 -11.92 10.63
C TRP A 42 1.40 -10.44 11.02
N ARG A 43 1.82 -10.14 12.26
CA ARG A 43 1.99 -8.75 12.72
C ARG A 43 2.96 -7.92 11.88
N GLN A 44 3.94 -8.54 11.23
CA GLN A 44 4.92 -7.83 10.40
C GLN A 44 4.50 -7.74 8.93
N ASP A 45 3.59 -8.61 8.51
CA ASP A 45 3.25 -8.83 7.10
C ASP A 45 1.87 -8.25 6.73
N VAL A 46 1.03 -7.97 7.74
CA VAL A 46 -0.30 -7.37 7.57
C VAL A 46 -0.26 -5.87 7.86
N VAL A 47 -0.69 -5.08 6.88
CA VAL A 47 -0.94 -3.65 7.00
C VAL A 47 -2.44 -3.44 6.87
N ALA A 48 -3.07 -2.98 7.95
CA ALA A 48 -4.51 -2.75 8.01
C ALA A 48 -4.81 -1.35 8.53
N GLY A 49 -5.73 -0.62 7.89
CA GLY A 49 -6.06 0.73 8.33
C GLY A 49 -7.06 1.46 7.43
N THR A 50 -7.39 2.68 7.85
CA THR A 50 -8.19 3.63 7.07
C THR A 50 -7.36 4.26 5.95
N PRO A 51 -7.98 4.91 4.93
CA PRO A 51 -7.23 5.55 3.86
C PRO A 51 -6.15 6.52 4.37
N GLU A 52 -6.46 7.33 5.39
CA GLU A 52 -5.51 8.28 5.99
C GLU A 52 -4.29 7.58 6.60
N GLN A 53 -4.52 6.50 7.36
CA GLN A 53 -3.46 5.71 7.99
C GLN A 53 -2.58 5.03 6.93
N ILE A 54 -3.19 4.47 5.88
CA ILE A 54 -2.48 3.79 4.80
C ILE A 54 -1.69 4.76 3.92
N ILE A 55 -2.25 5.95 3.63
CA ILE A 55 -1.50 7.03 2.96
C ILE A 55 -0.27 7.38 3.78
N SER A 56 -0.41 7.61 5.09
CA SER A 56 0.74 7.92 5.95
C SER A 56 1.79 6.79 5.94
N TYR A 57 1.36 5.54 5.95
CA TYR A 57 2.27 4.38 5.87
C TYR A 57 3.04 4.35 4.54
N PHE A 58 2.36 4.42 3.41
CA PHE A 58 3.02 4.37 2.10
C PHE A 58 3.80 5.64 1.76
N GLN A 59 3.39 6.80 2.29
CA GLN A 59 4.15 8.03 2.15
C GLN A 59 5.54 7.89 2.79
N SER A 60 5.64 7.23 3.95
CA SER A 60 6.95 6.97 4.57
C SER A 60 7.88 6.14 3.67
N SER A 61 7.33 5.17 2.93
CA SER A 61 8.08 4.39 1.93
C SER A 61 8.48 5.25 0.73
N ALA A 62 7.58 6.10 0.24
CA ALA A 62 7.88 7.03 -0.85
C ALA A 62 8.99 8.02 -0.45
N ASP A 63 8.93 8.57 0.76
CA ASP A 63 9.91 9.49 1.32
C ASP A 63 11.29 8.83 1.48
N ALA A 64 11.31 7.52 1.79
CA ALA A 64 12.52 6.70 1.78
C ALA A 64 13.05 6.38 0.36
N GLY A 65 12.40 6.87 -0.69
CA GLY A 65 12.82 6.75 -2.08
C GLY A 65 12.26 5.53 -2.81
N MET A 66 11.26 4.83 -2.25
CA MET A 66 10.52 3.79 -2.96
C MET A 66 9.68 4.44 -4.07
N ARG A 67 9.63 3.77 -5.23
CA ARG A 67 8.95 4.29 -6.43
C ARG A 67 7.74 3.47 -6.83
N TYR A 68 7.67 2.24 -6.35
CA TYR A 68 6.58 1.32 -6.59
C TYR A 68 6.17 0.69 -5.27
N VAL A 69 4.86 0.54 -5.09
CA VAL A 69 4.28 -0.25 -4.01
C VAL A 69 3.52 -1.38 -4.69
N VAL A 70 3.78 -2.60 -4.26
CA VAL A 70 3.02 -3.78 -4.67
C VAL A 70 2.37 -4.34 -3.42
N VAL A 71 1.06 -4.54 -3.48
CA VAL A 71 0.23 -5.03 -2.37
C VAL A 71 -0.43 -6.32 -2.79
N GLN A 72 -0.61 -7.26 -1.86
CA GLN A 72 -1.57 -8.34 -2.04
C GLN A 72 -2.79 -8.07 -1.16
N ILE A 73 -3.95 -8.47 -1.67
CA ILE A 73 -5.23 -8.37 -0.99
C ILE A 73 -5.56 -9.78 -0.52
N VAL A 74 -5.88 -9.92 0.77
CA VAL A 74 -6.09 -11.24 1.40
C VAL A 74 -7.23 -11.99 0.74
N ASP A 75 -8.35 -11.28 0.55
CA ASP A 75 -9.54 -11.77 -0.12
C ASP A 75 -9.68 -11.09 -1.49
N ALA A 76 -9.71 -11.88 -2.55
CA ALA A 76 -9.83 -11.36 -3.91
C ALA A 76 -11.18 -10.69 -4.17
N ASP A 77 -12.20 -11.03 -3.37
CA ASP A 77 -13.53 -10.45 -3.44
C ASP A 77 -13.67 -9.15 -2.60
N ASP A 78 -12.60 -8.69 -1.95
CA ASP A 78 -12.58 -7.40 -1.23
C ASP A 78 -12.46 -6.21 -2.20
N GLU A 79 -13.54 -5.99 -2.95
CA GLU A 79 -13.68 -4.86 -3.89
C GLU A 79 -13.56 -3.51 -3.19
N GLU A 80 -13.95 -3.42 -1.92
CA GLU A 80 -13.83 -2.17 -1.16
C GLU A 80 -12.36 -1.79 -0.95
N THR A 81 -11.49 -2.74 -0.58
CA THR A 81 -10.05 -2.46 -0.47
C THR A 81 -9.48 -1.99 -1.80
N ILE A 82 -9.86 -2.61 -2.92
CA ILE A 82 -9.43 -2.20 -4.27
C ILE A 82 -9.90 -0.78 -4.59
N ARG A 83 -11.19 -0.49 -4.34
CA ARG A 83 -11.79 0.82 -4.58
C ARG A 83 -11.10 1.90 -3.76
N LEU A 84 -10.94 1.71 -2.45
CA LEU A 84 -10.30 2.69 -1.57
C LEU A 84 -8.83 2.90 -1.92
N LEU A 85 -8.13 1.84 -2.34
CA LEU A 85 -6.76 1.96 -2.83
C LEU A 85 -6.69 2.85 -4.07
N ALA A 86 -7.60 2.67 -5.03
CA ALA A 86 -7.63 3.41 -6.29
C ALA A 86 -8.14 4.85 -6.15
N GLU A 87 -9.18 5.06 -5.34
CA GLU A 87 -9.92 6.32 -5.28
C GLU A 87 -9.46 7.25 -4.14
N ALA A 88 -8.94 6.69 -3.04
CA ALA A 88 -8.53 7.48 -1.87
C ALA A 88 -7.02 7.45 -1.64
N VAL A 89 -6.41 6.26 -1.58
CA VAL A 89 -4.99 6.13 -1.23
C VAL A 89 -4.08 6.60 -2.35
N ALA A 90 -4.22 6.05 -3.56
CA ALA A 90 -3.32 6.38 -4.67
C ALA A 90 -3.34 7.88 -5.02
N PRO A 91 -4.49 8.58 -5.06
CA PRO A 91 -4.52 10.03 -5.27
C PRO A 91 -3.98 10.83 -4.08
N GLY A 92 -4.02 10.27 -2.87
CA GLY A 92 -3.53 10.90 -1.65
C GLY A 92 -2.01 10.83 -1.46
N LEU A 93 -1.29 10.04 -2.25
CA LEU A 93 0.16 9.90 -2.17
C LEU A 93 0.89 11.03 -2.91
N ALA A 94 1.87 11.64 -2.24
CA ALA A 94 2.77 12.60 -2.86
C ALA A 94 4.02 11.89 -3.42
N PRO A 95 4.61 12.40 -4.52
CA PRO A 95 5.87 11.88 -5.02
C PRO A 95 6.99 12.02 -3.97
N GLY A 96 7.69 10.91 -3.71
CA GLY A 96 8.90 10.93 -2.89
C GLY A 96 10.07 11.66 -3.56
N PRO A 97 11.16 11.94 -2.82
CA PRO A 97 12.32 12.64 -3.34
C PRO A 97 12.96 11.91 -4.53
N GLY A 98 13.18 12.63 -5.63
CA GLY A 98 13.76 12.07 -6.86
C GLY A 98 12.80 11.18 -7.67
N SER A 99 11.50 11.27 -7.40
CA SER A 99 10.45 10.75 -8.29
C SER A 99 10.27 11.69 -9.48
N GLN A 100 10.53 11.20 -10.70
CA GLN A 100 10.09 11.84 -11.92
C GLN A 100 8.92 11.04 -12.51
N PRO A 101 7.87 11.70 -13.01
CA PRO A 101 6.77 10.99 -13.65
C PRO A 101 7.31 10.23 -14.86
N LYS A 102 7.23 8.90 -14.80
CA LYS A 102 7.68 8.01 -15.88
C LYS A 102 6.75 8.07 -17.11
N PHE A 103 5.57 8.66 -16.94
CA PHE A 103 4.57 8.86 -17.99
C PHE A 103 4.08 10.31 -17.95
N THR A 104 4.27 11.04 -19.05
CA THR A 104 3.61 12.32 -19.31
C THR A 104 2.61 12.05 -20.43
N PRO A 105 1.28 12.13 -20.19
CA PRO A 105 0.30 11.96 -21.26
C PRO A 105 0.52 13.03 -22.35
N PRO A 106 0.30 12.70 -23.63
CA PRO A 106 0.36 13.70 -24.69
C PRO A 106 -0.74 14.76 -24.51
N ALA A 107 -0.45 15.98 -24.96
CA ALA A 107 -1.32 17.16 -24.90
C ALA A 107 -2.57 17.03 -25.78
#